data_AF-A0A2N3AKC4-F1
#
_entry.id   AF-A0A2N3AKC4-F1
#
_cell.length_a   1.000
_cell.length_b   1.000
_cell.length_c   1.000
_cell.angle_alpha   90.00
_cell.angle_beta   90.00
_cell.angle_gamma   90.00
#
_symmetry.space_group_name_H-M   'P 1'
#
loop_
_entity.id
_entity.type
_entity.pdbx_description
1 polymer ?
#
loop_
_entity_poly.entity_id
_entity_poly.type
_entity_poly.pdbx_seq_one_letter_code
_entity_poly.pdbx_strand_id
1 'polypeptide(L)'
;MAKPNYQDATLMLQLAQWGATLGLNEVMNWMWSDQFIPDYAEFVKKYPRGSEGFANASKICGVFETIGTLYKHGLLNEELLFDWLAIDLVWDRIKGFALGMRKQTGEPRIHENFEAMAKAQKE
;
A
#
# COMPACT_ATOMS: atom_id res chain seq x y z
N MET A 1 2.69 1.50 23.53
CA MET A 1 2.87 2.84 22.94
C MET A 1 2.19 3.89 23.80
N ALA A 2 2.46 5.18 23.56
CA ALA A 2 1.70 6.26 24.19
C ALA A 2 0.24 6.24 23.70
N LYS A 3 -0.69 6.66 24.58
CA LYS A 3 -2.10 6.76 24.23
C LYS A 3 -2.30 7.70 23.03
N PRO A 4 -3.15 7.35 22.04
CA PRO A 4 -3.43 8.23 20.91
C PRO A 4 -3.90 9.63 21.34
N ASN A 5 -3.48 10.65 20.62
CA ASN A 5 -3.82 12.05 20.89
C ASN A 5 -4.35 12.79 19.63
N TYR A 6 -4.72 14.06 19.79
CA TYR A 6 -5.28 14.87 18.70
C TYR A 6 -4.33 15.10 17.51
N GLN A 7 -3.02 15.14 17.74
CA GLN A 7 -2.03 15.27 16.65
C GLN A 7 -1.98 13.99 15.83
N ASP A 8 -2.01 12.82 16.49
CA ASP A 8 -2.09 11.53 15.81
C ASP A 8 -3.35 11.47 14.95
N ALA A 9 -4.53 11.79 15.52
CA ALA A 9 -5.79 11.82 14.79
C ALA A 9 -5.76 12.79 13.60
N THR A 10 -5.13 13.95 13.74
CA THR A 10 -4.97 14.92 12.66
C THR A 10 -4.12 14.35 11.52
N LEU A 11 -3.00 13.69 11.85
CA LEU A 11 -2.15 13.05 10.85
C LEU A 11 -2.88 11.91 10.12
N MET A 12 -3.66 11.10 10.84
CA MET A 12 -4.50 10.06 10.23
C MET A 12 -5.51 10.64 9.23
N LEU A 13 -6.20 11.72 9.59
CA LEU A 13 -7.14 12.40 8.70
C LEU A 13 -6.46 13.03 7.48
N GLN A 14 -5.25 13.58 7.65
CA GLN A 14 -4.46 14.09 6.52
C GLN A 14 -4.06 12.97 5.54
N LEU A 15 -3.67 11.80 6.05
CA LEU A 15 -3.42 10.63 5.20
C LEU A 15 -4.68 10.16 4.48
N ALA A 16 -5.84 10.19 5.16
CA ALA A 16 -7.13 9.85 4.55
C ALA A 16 -7.47 10.80 3.39
N GLN A 17 -7.32 12.10 3.62
CA GLN A 17 -7.56 13.13 2.61
C GLN A 17 -6.58 13.02 1.44
N TRP A 18 -5.32 12.74 1.72
CA TRP A 18 -4.31 12.51 0.68
C TRP A 18 -4.65 11.29 -0.18
N GLY A 19 -5.01 10.16 0.45
CA GLY A 19 -5.48 8.97 -0.24
C GLY A 19 -6.71 9.24 -1.11
N ALA A 20 -7.70 9.96 -0.58
CA ALA A 20 -8.89 10.38 -1.34
C ALA A 20 -8.53 11.27 -2.54
N THR A 21 -7.61 12.21 -2.38
CA THR A 21 -7.13 13.09 -3.46
C THR A 21 -6.43 12.31 -4.57
N LEU A 22 -5.73 11.24 -4.23
CA LEU A 22 -5.11 10.34 -5.20
C LEU A 22 -6.13 9.40 -5.89
N GLY A 23 -7.39 9.39 -5.46
CA GLY A 23 -8.40 8.43 -5.93
C GLY A 23 -8.11 7.01 -5.44
N LEU A 24 -7.67 6.88 -4.17
CA LEU A 24 -7.34 5.57 -3.58
C LEU A 24 -8.56 4.63 -3.58
N ASN A 25 -9.76 5.16 -3.33
CA ASN A 25 -10.98 4.35 -3.28
C ASN A 25 -11.27 3.67 -4.62
N GLU A 26 -11.14 4.38 -5.73
CA GLU A 26 -11.37 3.88 -7.08
C GLU A 26 -10.36 2.79 -7.45
N VAL A 27 -9.07 3.01 -7.14
CA VAL A 27 -8.03 2.02 -7.45
C VAL A 27 -8.11 0.79 -6.53
N MET A 28 -8.52 0.97 -5.26
CA MET A 28 -8.78 -0.14 -4.34
C MET A 28 -9.96 -0.98 -4.82
N ASN A 29 -11.04 -0.36 -5.26
CA ASN A 29 -12.18 -1.08 -5.87
C ASN A 29 -11.75 -1.87 -7.11
N TRP A 30 -10.90 -1.28 -7.96
CA TRP A 30 -10.32 -1.99 -9.10
C TRP A 30 -9.48 -3.21 -8.67
N MET A 31 -8.62 -3.06 -7.66
CA MET A 31 -7.79 -4.16 -7.14
C MET A 31 -8.62 -5.34 -6.59
N TRP A 32 -9.75 -5.04 -5.95
CA TRP A 32 -10.67 -6.03 -5.41
C TRP A 32 -11.62 -6.64 -6.46
N SER A 33 -11.68 -6.07 -7.66
CA SER A 33 -12.46 -6.63 -8.76
C SER A 33 -11.75 -7.81 -9.45
N ASP A 34 -12.50 -8.50 -10.32
CA ASP A 34 -12.00 -9.59 -11.18
C ASP A 34 -11.00 -9.11 -12.26
N GLN A 35 -10.82 -7.79 -12.41
CA GLN A 35 -9.88 -7.24 -13.38
C GLN A 35 -8.44 -7.39 -12.94
N PHE A 36 -8.18 -7.39 -11.63
CA PHE A 36 -6.85 -7.44 -11.05
C PHE A 36 -6.24 -8.83 -11.15
N ILE A 37 -4.98 -8.90 -11.56
CA ILE A 37 -4.23 -10.15 -11.72
C ILE A 37 -3.12 -10.19 -10.65
N PRO A 38 -3.18 -11.13 -9.67
CA PRO A 38 -2.17 -11.21 -8.62
C PRO A 38 -0.80 -11.68 -9.09
N ASP A 39 -0.75 -12.55 -10.11
CA ASP A 39 0.52 -13.01 -10.67
C ASP A 39 1.16 -11.91 -11.53
N TYR A 40 2.42 -11.56 -11.24
CA TYR A 40 3.08 -10.46 -11.93
C TYR A 40 3.32 -10.72 -13.42
N ALA A 41 3.67 -11.95 -13.80
CA ALA A 41 3.99 -12.26 -15.19
C ALA A 41 2.74 -12.16 -16.06
N GLU A 42 1.59 -12.63 -15.57
CA GLU A 42 0.30 -12.44 -16.25
C GLU A 42 -0.20 -10.99 -16.15
N PHE A 43 0.07 -10.32 -15.02
CA PHE A 43 -0.27 -8.90 -14.85
C PHE A 43 0.37 -8.03 -15.91
N VAL A 44 1.68 -8.13 -16.14
CA VAL A 44 2.39 -7.26 -17.09
C VAL A 44 2.05 -7.56 -18.55
N LYS A 45 1.54 -8.77 -18.86
CA LYS A 45 1.01 -9.10 -20.20
C LYS A 45 -0.28 -8.33 -20.48
N LYS A 46 -1.21 -8.30 -19.50
CA LYS A 46 -2.50 -7.60 -19.63
C LYS A 46 -2.37 -6.09 -19.43
N TYR A 47 -1.54 -5.69 -18.47
CA TYR A 47 -1.31 -4.32 -18.04
C TYR A 47 0.19 -3.97 -18.17
N PRO A 48 0.68 -3.76 -19.40
CA PRO A 48 2.08 -3.37 -19.61
C PRO A 48 2.37 -2.01 -18.96
N ARG A 49 3.65 -1.71 -18.75
CA ARG A 49 4.09 -0.43 -18.18
C ARG A 49 3.53 0.73 -19.01
N GLY A 50 2.92 1.71 -18.35
CA GLY A 50 2.24 2.84 -18.98
C GLY A 50 0.73 2.64 -19.18
N SER A 51 0.21 1.42 -18.99
CA SER A 51 -1.24 1.17 -18.95
C SER A 51 -1.87 1.68 -17.64
N GLU A 52 -3.18 1.86 -17.68
CA GLU A 52 -3.97 2.27 -16.50
C GLU A 52 -3.87 1.26 -15.36
N GLY A 53 -3.96 -0.05 -15.63
CA GLY A 53 -3.85 -1.07 -14.59
C GLY A 53 -2.48 -1.06 -13.89
N PHE A 54 -1.41 -0.86 -14.66
CA PHE A 54 -0.07 -0.72 -14.08
C PHE A 54 0.05 0.54 -13.21
N ALA A 55 -0.53 1.66 -13.67
CA ALA A 55 -0.57 2.90 -12.90
C ALA A 55 -1.38 2.75 -11.60
N ASN A 56 -2.52 2.05 -11.64
CA ASN A 56 -3.36 1.77 -10.48
C ASN A 56 -2.62 0.92 -9.44
N ALA A 57 -1.99 -0.18 -9.85
CA ALA A 57 -1.22 -1.03 -8.94
C ALA A 57 -0.02 -0.27 -8.33
N SER A 58 0.68 0.53 -9.14
CA SER A 58 1.77 1.39 -8.69
C SER A 58 1.31 2.43 -7.66
N LYS A 59 0.14 3.03 -7.88
CA LYS A 59 -0.44 4.03 -6.97
C LYS A 59 -0.77 3.42 -5.62
N ILE A 60 -1.42 2.26 -5.59
CA ILE A 60 -1.73 1.54 -4.33
C ILE A 60 -0.43 1.26 -3.58
N CYS A 61 0.55 0.63 -4.23
CA CYS A 61 1.82 0.31 -3.58
C CYS A 61 2.56 1.58 -3.11
N GLY A 62 2.51 2.67 -3.86
CA GLY A 62 3.15 3.94 -3.49
C GLY A 62 2.51 4.61 -2.26
N VAL A 63 1.18 4.58 -2.15
CA VAL A 63 0.47 5.10 -0.97
C VAL A 63 0.86 4.31 0.27
N PHE A 64 0.75 2.99 0.23
CA PHE A 64 1.09 2.15 1.38
C PHE A 64 2.59 2.15 1.70
N GLU A 65 3.47 2.32 0.70
CA GLU A 65 4.91 2.49 0.93
C GLU A 65 5.21 3.80 1.68
N THR A 66 4.49 4.87 1.36
CA THR A 66 4.62 6.15 2.07
C THR A 66 4.17 6.02 3.52
N ILE A 67 3.02 5.41 3.75
CA ILE A 67 2.51 5.14 5.11
C ILE A 67 3.49 4.24 5.87
N GLY A 68 3.97 3.17 5.24
CA GLY A 68 4.97 2.25 5.81
C GLY A 68 6.28 2.96 6.17
N THR A 69 6.70 3.94 5.38
CA THR A 69 7.88 4.76 5.68
C THR A 69 7.67 5.58 6.96
N LEU A 70 6.51 6.23 7.11
CA LEU A 70 6.19 6.99 8.33
C LEU A 70 6.09 6.07 9.56
N TYR A 71 5.45 4.91 9.39
CA TYR A 71 5.35 3.87 10.42
C TYR A 71 6.74 3.39 10.89
N LYS A 72 7.64 3.04 9.96
CA LYS A 72 9.01 2.60 10.26
C LYS A 72 9.79 3.61 11.10
N HIS A 73 9.49 4.90 10.96
CA HIS A 73 10.15 5.97 11.71
C HIS A 73 9.40 6.38 13.00
N GLY A 74 8.37 5.64 13.41
CA GLY A 74 7.62 5.90 14.64
C GLY A 74 6.80 7.18 14.61
N LEU A 75 6.44 7.66 13.40
CA LEU A 75 5.69 8.90 13.20
C LEU A 75 4.17 8.68 13.20
N LEU A 76 3.72 7.43 13.23
CA LEU A 76 2.30 7.07 13.28
C LEU A 76 2.02 6.34 14.60
N ASN A 77 0.87 6.64 15.19
CA ASN A 77 0.33 5.83 16.26
C ASN A 77 -0.18 4.51 15.66
N GLU A 78 0.47 3.40 16.00
CA GLU A 78 0.19 2.08 15.41
C GLU A 78 -1.20 1.55 15.76
N GLU A 79 -1.71 1.81 16.97
CA GLU A 79 -3.07 1.39 17.39
C GLU A 79 -4.11 2.03 16.46
N LEU A 80 -4.05 3.36 16.27
CA LEU A 80 -4.94 4.03 15.32
C LEU A 80 -4.74 3.57 13.87
N LEU A 81 -3.49 3.30 13.47
CA LEU A 81 -3.16 2.89 12.11
C LEU A 81 -3.75 1.51 11.79
N PHE A 82 -3.54 0.53 12.68
CA PHE A 82 -3.94 -0.85 12.47
C PHE A 82 -5.42 -1.10 12.77
N ASP A 83 -6.06 -0.29 13.62
CA ASP A 83 -7.52 -0.30 13.78
C ASP A 83 -8.25 0.26 12.55
N TRP A 84 -7.61 1.17 11.81
CA TRP A 84 -8.22 1.83 10.65
C TRP A 84 -7.99 1.10 9.33
N LEU A 85 -6.75 0.69 9.05
CA LEU A 85 -6.37 0.14 7.75
C LEU A 85 -6.07 -1.35 7.83
N ALA A 86 -6.71 -2.17 6.99
CA ALA A 86 -6.38 -3.58 6.80
C ALA A 86 -5.15 -3.75 5.87
N ILE A 87 -3.99 -3.24 6.29
CA ILE A 87 -2.75 -3.17 5.51
C ILE A 87 -2.30 -4.57 5.07
N ASP A 88 -2.38 -5.54 5.96
CA ASP A 88 -1.99 -6.93 5.73
C ASP A 88 -2.82 -7.59 4.61
N LEU A 89 -4.13 -7.34 4.60
CA LEU A 89 -5.08 -7.82 3.60
C LEU A 89 -4.81 -7.18 2.23
N VAL A 90 -4.53 -5.89 2.20
CA VAL A 90 -4.15 -5.19 0.95
C VAL A 90 -2.83 -5.72 0.42
N TRP A 91 -1.82 -5.88 1.28
CA TRP A 91 -0.53 -6.46 0.90
C TRP A 91 -0.69 -7.84 0.32
N ASP A 92 -1.42 -8.74 0.98
CA ASP A 92 -1.63 -10.10 0.49
C ASP A 92 -2.28 -10.15 -0.89
N ARG A 93 -3.16 -9.19 -1.20
CA ARG A 93 -3.79 -9.05 -2.51
C ARG A 93 -2.80 -8.60 -3.58
N ILE A 94 -1.96 -7.60 -3.30
CA ILE A 94 -1.15 -6.91 -4.33
C ILE A 94 0.34 -7.33 -4.36
N LYS A 95 0.83 -8.07 -3.36
CA LYS A 95 2.26 -8.40 -3.19
C LYS A 95 2.92 -9.01 -4.42
N GLY A 96 2.19 -9.76 -5.24
CA GLY A 96 2.72 -10.31 -6.49
C GLY A 96 3.25 -9.22 -7.42
N PHE A 97 2.51 -8.12 -7.57
CA PHE A 97 2.97 -6.93 -8.31
C PHE A 97 4.21 -6.29 -7.67
N ALA A 98 4.18 -6.04 -6.36
CA ALA A 98 5.27 -5.37 -5.66
C ALA A 98 6.59 -6.18 -5.71
N LEU A 99 6.51 -7.49 -5.44
CA LEU A 99 7.67 -8.40 -5.50
C LEU A 99 8.15 -8.61 -6.93
N GLY A 100 7.24 -8.65 -7.91
CA GLY A 100 7.56 -8.71 -9.32
C GLY A 100 8.35 -7.50 -9.80
N MET A 101 7.93 -6.30 -9.42
CA MET A 101 8.64 -5.04 -9.66
C MET A 101 10.05 -5.04 -9.05
N ARG A 102 10.17 -5.47 -7.80
CA ARG A 102 11.45 -5.62 -7.09
C ARG A 102 12.41 -6.54 -7.87
N LYS A 103 11.91 -7.70 -8.32
CA LYS A 103 12.69 -8.66 -9.11
C LYS A 103 13.08 -8.12 -10.49
N GLN A 104 12.16 -7.45 -11.20
CA GLN A 104 12.40 -6.94 -12.55
C GLN A 104 13.47 -5.84 -12.57
N THR A 105 13.44 -4.94 -11.58
CA THR A 105 14.36 -3.80 -11.50
C THR A 105 15.69 -4.15 -10.83
N GLY A 106 15.72 -5.19 -10.01
CA GLY A 106 16.89 -5.54 -9.20
C GLY A 106 17.10 -4.65 -7.97
N GLU A 107 16.18 -3.73 -7.66
CA GLU A 107 16.25 -2.89 -6.46
C GLU A 107 15.48 -3.55 -5.31
N PRO A 108 16.15 -4.09 -4.27
CA PRO A 108 15.50 -4.81 -3.18
C PRO A 108 14.59 -3.94 -2.32
N ARG A 109 14.77 -2.62 -2.28
CA ARG A 109 13.99 -1.71 -1.43
C ARG A 109 12.61 -1.36 -1.98
N ILE A 110 12.28 -1.78 -3.20
CA ILE A 110 10.95 -1.52 -3.76
C ILE A 110 9.88 -2.12 -2.86
N HIS A 111 9.01 -1.24 -2.34
CA HIS A 111 7.87 -1.56 -1.47
C HIS A 111 8.23 -2.30 -0.18
N GLU A 112 9.46 -2.16 0.30
CA GLU A 112 9.92 -2.85 1.52
C GLU A 112 9.20 -2.35 2.78
N ASN A 113 8.81 -1.06 2.83
CA ASN A 113 8.20 -0.49 4.02
C ASN A 113 6.72 -0.87 4.10
N PHE A 114 6.03 -0.96 2.96
CA PHE A 114 4.70 -1.56 2.89
C PHE A 114 4.74 -3.03 3.36
N GLU A 115 5.66 -3.84 2.83
CA GLU A 115 5.81 -5.24 3.23
C GLU A 115 6.07 -5.40 4.74
N ALA A 116 7.01 -4.60 5.29
CA ALA A 116 7.35 -4.65 6.71
C ALA A 116 6.17 -4.24 7.60
N MET A 117 5.45 -3.18 7.23
CA MET A 117 4.26 -2.72 7.94
C MET A 117 3.12 -3.75 7.89
N ALA A 118 2.90 -4.37 6.73
CA ALA A 118 1.92 -5.45 6.57
C ALA A 118 2.26 -6.69 7.42
N LYS A 119 3.55 -6.99 7.58
CA LYS A 119 4.01 -8.06 8.47
C LYS A 119 3.75 -7.70 9.94
N ALA A 120 4.05 -6.47 10.35
CA ALA A 120 3.85 -6.01 11.72
C ALA A 120 2.37 -6.07 12.15
N GLN A 121 1.43 -5.77 11.26
CA GLN A 121 -0.01 -5.86 11.59
C GLN A 121 -0.50 -7.30 11.84
N LYS A 122 0.18 -8.33 11.33
CA LYS A 122 -0.21 -9.74 11.51
C LYS A 122 0.26 -10.35 12.83
N GLU A 123 1.22 -9.71 13.49
CA GLU A 123 1.87 -10.19 14.73
C GLU A 123 1.12 -9.68 15.96
#